data_AF-A0A2S8G6F4-F1
#
_entry.id   AF-A0A2S8G6F4-F1
#
_cell.length_a   1.000
_cell.length_b   1.000
_cell.length_c   1.000
_cell.angle_alpha   90.00
_cell.angle_beta   90.00
_cell.angle_gamma   90.00
#
_symmetry.space_group_name_H-M   'P 1'
#
loop_
_entity.id
_entity.type
_entity.pdbx_description
1 polymer ?
#
loop_
_entity_poly.entity_id
_entity_poly.type
_entity_poly.pdbx_seq_one_letter_code
_entity_poly.pdbx_strand_id
1 'polypeptide(L)'
;MEEINAYHEAGHALLAILVGARVRHVTIEPDKDDGPDRFAEIQVEWPLDLFTGKEIRKKMVLVALAGPVAEMIHTGEPYHPGFQEEWAGDWQAAWEAAETIVPAPQKRVTYLERTTRSIYELLDDDRHWAALAAIVDDLLAHETLEGDHVEEIVRTWL
;
A
#
# COMPACT_ATOMS: atom_id res chain seq x y z
N MET A 1 4.70 -16.58 -6.33
CA MET A 1 4.33 -16.32 -4.93
C MET A 1 5.20 -15.20 -4.39
N GLU A 2 6.53 -15.35 -4.34
CA GLU A 2 7.44 -14.25 -3.93
C GLU A 2 7.33 -13.00 -4.81
N GLU A 3 7.30 -13.16 -6.14
CA GLU A 3 7.16 -12.01 -7.06
C GLU A 3 5.85 -11.25 -6.85
N ILE A 4 4.72 -11.95 -6.77
CA ILE A 4 3.40 -11.35 -6.48
C ILE A 4 3.43 -10.61 -5.12
N ASN A 5 4.02 -11.22 -4.09
CA ASN A 5 4.18 -10.59 -2.78
C ASN A 5 5.05 -9.32 -2.87
N ALA A 6 6.13 -9.34 -3.66
CA ALA A 6 6.96 -8.16 -3.87
C ALA A 6 6.19 -7.01 -4.51
N TYR A 7 5.34 -7.28 -5.51
CA TYR A 7 4.44 -6.26 -6.08
C TYR A 7 3.46 -5.72 -5.04
N HIS A 8 2.92 -6.59 -4.22
CA HIS A 8 2.00 -6.22 -3.14
C HIS A 8 2.66 -5.26 -2.14
N GLU A 9 3.81 -5.65 -1.59
CA GLU A 9 4.54 -4.86 -0.60
C GLU A 9 5.11 -3.56 -1.19
N ALA A 10 5.60 -3.60 -2.42
CA ALA A 10 6.05 -2.42 -3.15
C ALA A 10 4.91 -1.40 -3.37
N GLY A 11 3.68 -1.88 -3.60
CA GLY A 11 2.49 -1.03 -3.73
C GLY A 11 2.25 -0.20 -2.46
N HIS A 12 2.27 -0.85 -1.29
CA HIS A 12 2.15 -0.16 -0.01
C HIS A 12 3.28 0.85 0.22
N ALA A 13 4.53 0.42 -0.02
CA ALA A 13 5.71 1.24 0.21
C ALA A 13 5.72 2.50 -0.67
N LEU A 14 5.49 2.35 -1.98
CA LEU A 14 5.40 3.47 -2.91
C LEU A 14 4.33 4.46 -2.48
N LEU A 15 3.10 3.96 -2.22
CA LEU A 15 2.00 4.87 -1.91
C LEU A 15 2.18 5.56 -0.56
N ALA A 16 2.82 4.91 0.43
CA ALA A 16 3.20 5.54 1.69
C ALA A 16 4.12 6.75 1.46
N ILE A 17 5.13 6.63 0.61
CA ILE A 17 6.01 7.74 0.23
C ILE A 17 5.23 8.85 -0.49
N LEU A 18 4.39 8.50 -1.47
CA LEU A 18 3.62 9.48 -2.25
C LEU A 18 2.65 10.30 -1.42
N VAL A 19 2.03 9.69 -0.40
CA VAL A 19 1.16 10.41 0.54
C VAL A 19 1.94 11.14 1.63
N GLY A 20 3.27 11.13 1.61
CA GLY A 20 4.13 11.84 2.56
C GLY A 20 4.22 11.18 3.94
N ALA A 21 3.94 9.89 4.04
CA ALA A 21 4.33 9.08 5.19
C ALA A 21 5.82 8.71 5.08
N ARG A 22 6.38 8.09 6.13
CA ARG A 22 7.72 7.52 6.07
C ARG A 22 7.62 6.01 6.14
N VAL A 23 8.29 5.31 5.24
CA VAL A 23 8.53 3.88 5.37
C VAL A 23 9.72 3.70 6.32
N ARG A 24 9.65 2.77 7.27
CA ARG A 24 10.80 2.37 8.09
C ARG A 24 11.53 1.20 7.44
N HIS A 25 10.77 0.19 7.06
CA HIS A 25 11.22 -0.92 6.22
C HIS A 25 10.02 -1.55 5.51
N VAL A 26 10.32 -2.34 4.48
CA VAL A 26 9.39 -3.22 3.75
C VAL A 26 10.10 -4.56 3.54
N THR A 27 9.40 -5.68 3.74
CA THR A 27 9.96 -7.02 3.54
C THR A 27 8.97 -7.93 2.81
N ILE A 28 9.48 -8.94 2.11
CA ILE A 28 8.69 -10.05 1.57
C ILE A 28 8.90 -11.35 2.35
N GLU A 29 9.73 -11.32 3.40
CA GLU A 29 9.90 -12.46 4.31
C GLU A 29 8.68 -12.59 5.22
N PRO A 30 8.06 -13.78 5.33
CA PRO A 30 6.93 -13.99 6.23
C PRO A 30 7.40 -13.92 7.69
N ASP A 31 6.86 -12.97 8.45
CA ASP A 31 7.36 -12.71 9.81
C ASP A 31 6.72 -13.61 10.88
N LYS A 32 7.45 -13.83 11.98
CA LYS A 32 7.05 -14.71 13.10
C LYS A 32 6.48 -13.95 14.32
N ASP A 33 6.30 -12.62 14.25
CA ASP A 33 5.92 -11.81 15.42
C ASP A 33 5.01 -10.60 15.05
N ASP A 34 3.82 -10.55 15.69
CA ASP A 34 2.69 -9.65 15.41
C ASP A 34 2.80 -8.30 16.18
N GLY A 35 3.51 -7.32 15.62
CA GLY A 35 3.55 -5.95 16.13
C GLY A 35 2.32 -5.09 15.75
N PRO A 36 1.91 -4.10 16.56
CA PRO A 36 0.60 -3.42 16.42
C PRO A 36 0.47 -2.33 15.32
N ASP A 37 1.55 -1.92 14.65
CA ASP A 37 1.55 -0.80 13.68
C ASP A 37 2.03 -1.24 12.27
N ARG A 38 1.77 -2.49 11.87
CA ARG A 38 2.09 -3.03 10.54
C ARG A 38 0.90 -2.85 9.57
N PHE A 39 1.18 -2.45 8.34
CA PHE A 39 0.28 -2.65 7.20
C PHE A 39 0.93 -3.74 6.36
N ALA A 40 0.36 -4.94 6.30
CA ALA A 40 1.05 -6.08 5.69
C ALA A 40 2.50 -6.25 6.24
N GLU A 41 3.47 -6.61 5.41
CA GLU A 41 4.87 -6.74 5.80
C GLU A 41 5.68 -5.42 5.69
N ILE A 42 4.99 -4.27 5.80
CA ILE A 42 5.62 -2.95 5.89
C ILE A 42 5.37 -2.22 7.22
N GLN A 43 6.34 -1.40 7.61
CA GLN A 43 6.21 -0.50 8.77
C GLN A 43 6.19 0.97 8.32
N VAL A 44 5.08 1.66 8.57
CA VAL A 44 4.85 3.06 8.17
C VAL A 44 4.76 3.98 9.37
N GLU A 45 5.51 5.09 9.37
CA GLU A 45 5.33 6.19 10.31
C GLU A 45 4.51 7.32 9.69
N TRP A 46 3.54 7.80 10.46
CA TRP A 46 2.74 8.96 10.10
C TRP A 46 3.27 10.22 10.81
N PRO A 47 3.70 11.26 10.07
CA PRO A 47 4.07 12.55 10.66
C PRO A 47 2.86 13.25 11.29
N LEU A 48 2.68 13.05 12.61
CA LEU A 48 1.52 13.55 13.37
C LEU A 48 1.47 15.08 13.49
N ASP A 49 2.60 15.73 13.28
CA ASP A 49 2.75 17.19 13.25
C ASP A 49 2.35 17.80 11.90
N LEU A 50 2.37 17.02 10.82
CA LEU A 50 2.04 17.48 9.46
C LEU A 50 0.59 17.18 9.07
N PHE A 51 -0.03 16.15 9.65
CA PHE A 51 -1.35 15.67 9.25
C PHE A 51 -2.33 15.64 10.42
N THR A 52 -3.54 16.11 10.18
CA THR A 52 -4.67 15.89 11.10
C THR A 52 -5.03 14.40 11.16
N GLY A 53 -5.64 13.94 12.25
CA GLY A 53 -6.09 12.55 12.36
C GLY A 53 -7.02 12.11 11.22
N LYS A 54 -7.83 13.03 10.68
CA LYS A 54 -8.69 12.74 9.51
C LYS A 54 -7.88 12.56 8.22
N GLU A 55 -6.82 13.33 8.03
CA GLU A 55 -5.93 13.17 6.88
C GLU A 55 -5.14 11.88 6.96
N ILE A 56 -4.62 11.53 8.14
CA ILE A 56 -3.95 10.25 8.38
C ILE A 56 -4.89 9.10 8.01
N ARG A 57 -6.12 9.09 8.53
CA ARG A 57 -7.12 8.07 8.20
C ARG A 57 -7.36 7.94 6.70
N LYS A 58 -7.44 9.04 5.96
CA LYS A 58 -7.62 9.01 4.48
C LYS A 58 -6.41 8.38 3.80
N LYS A 59 -5.21 8.73 4.25
CA LYS A 59 -3.96 8.22 3.70
C LYS A 59 -3.73 6.75 4.05
N MET A 60 -4.12 6.30 5.24
CA MET A 60 -4.12 4.88 5.61
C MET A 60 -5.00 4.06 4.67
N VAL A 61 -6.19 4.57 4.28
CA VAL A 61 -7.05 3.89 3.28
C VAL A 61 -6.31 3.76 1.95
N LEU A 62 -5.62 4.81 1.52
CA LEU A 62 -4.83 4.77 0.29
C LEU A 62 -3.76 3.68 0.40
N VAL A 63 -2.88 3.77 1.39
CA VAL A 63 -1.76 2.83 1.59
C VAL A 63 -2.24 1.40 1.69
N ALA A 64 -3.26 1.11 2.50
CA ALA A 64 -3.78 -0.24 2.66
C ALA A 64 -4.31 -0.82 1.34
N LEU A 65 -4.96 -0.03 0.49
CA LEU A 65 -5.46 -0.54 -0.80
C LEU A 65 -4.38 -0.65 -1.89
N ALA A 66 -3.17 -0.15 -1.65
CA ALA A 66 -2.13 -0.05 -2.66
C ALA A 66 -1.54 -1.40 -3.06
N GLY A 67 -1.28 -2.29 -2.10
CA GLY A 67 -0.75 -3.62 -2.37
C GLY A 67 -1.66 -4.46 -3.26
N PRO A 68 -2.95 -4.64 -2.89
CA PRO A 68 -3.91 -5.33 -3.75
C PRO A 68 -4.04 -4.72 -5.16
N VAL A 69 -3.91 -3.39 -5.30
CA VAL A 69 -3.96 -2.73 -6.61
C VAL A 69 -2.71 -2.97 -7.45
N ALA A 70 -1.53 -2.92 -6.84
CA ALA A 70 -0.29 -3.25 -7.54
C ALA A 70 -0.33 -4.70 -8.06
N GLU A 71 -0.82 -5.62 -7.25
CA GLU A 71 -1.02 -7.01 -7.63
C GLU A 71 -2.05 -7.17 -8.76
N MET A 72 -3.18 -6.47 -8.72
CA MET A 72 -4.17 -6.47 -9.82
C MET A 72 -3.56 -6.02 -11.15
N ILE A 73 -2.73 -4.98 -11.14
CA ILE A 73 -2.07 -4.48 -12.35
C ILE A 73 -1.05 -5.50 -12.86
N HIS A 74 -0.20 -6.02 -11.97
CA HIS A 74 0.83 -7.00 -12.33
C HIS A 74 0.25 -8.29 -12.91
N THR A 75 -0.79 -8.83 -12.28
CA THR A 75 -1.44 -10.09 -12.70
C THR A 75 -2.38 -9.89 -13.88
N GLY A 76 -2.87 -8.67 -14.11
CA GLY A 76 -3.91 -8.36 -15.07
C GLY A 76 -5.30 -8.90 -14.67
N GLU A 77 -5.47 -9.35 -13.42
CA GLU A 77 -6.71 -9.93 -12.94
C GLU A 77 -7.53 -8.89 -12.14
N PRO A 78 -8.72 -8.47 -12.63
CA PRO A 78 -9.50 -7.40 -12.02
C PRO A 78 -10.34 -7.94 -10.84
N TYR A 79 -9.68 -8.33 -9.76
CA TYR A 79 -10.40 -8.78 -8.56
C TYR A 79 -10.80 -7.59 -7.70
N HIS A 80 -12.03 -7.60 -7.21
CA HIS A 80 -12.40 -6.65 -6.16
C HIS A 80 -11.72 -7.09 -4.84
N PRO A 81 -11.02 -6.19 -4.12
CA PRO A 81 -10.15 -6.56 -3.00
C PRO A 81 -10.81 -7.43 -1.91
N GLY A 82 -12.08 -7.15 -1.60
CA GLY A 82 -12.84 -7.91 -0.60
C GLY A 82 -13.24 -9.36 -0.96
N PHE A 83 -12.79 -9.92 -2.09
CA PHE A 83 -13.09 -11.32 -2.47
C PHE A 83 -11.88 -12.26 -2.45
N GLN A 84 -10.67 -11.74 -2.27
CA GLN A 84 -9.46 -12.57 -2.12
C GLN A 84 -9.12 -12.70 -0.65
N GLU A 85 -8.91 -13.94 -0.19
CA GLU A 85 -8.54 -14.21 1.21
C GLU A 85 -7.21 -13.56 1.58
N GLU A 86 -6.26 -13.53 0.62
CA GLU A 86 -4.92 -12.95 0.78
C GLU A 86 -4.96 -11.43 1.03
N TRP A 87 -6.00 -10.74 0.55
CA TRP A 87 -6.15 -9.28 0.71
C TRP A 87 -7.11 -8.88 1.83
N ALA A 88 -7.61 -9.84 2.62
CA ALA A 88 -8.60 -9.59 3.66
C ALA A 88 -8.07 -8.64 4.75
N GLY A 89 -6.78 -8.74 5.07
CA GLY A 89 -6.10 -7.86 6.03
C GLY A 89 -6.12 -6.39 5.58
N ASP A 90 -5.69 -6.14 4.34
CA ASP A 90 -5.67 -4.81 3.74
C ASP A 90 -7.04 -4.19 3.62
N TRP A 91 -8.01 -4.99 3.16
CA TRP A 91 -9.39 -4.54 3.06
C TRP A 91 -9.95 -4.14 4.43
N GLN A 92 -9.68 -4.94 5.47
CA GLN A 92 -10.11 -4.64 6.83
C GLN A 92 -9.43 -3.37 7.37
N ALA A 93 -8.12 -3.20 7.15
CA ALA A 93 -7.39 -2.00 7.55
C ALA A 93 -7.96 -0.73 6.86
N ALA A 94 -8.22 -0.83 5.55
CA ALA A 94 -8.85 0.24 4.79
C ALA A 94 -10.29 0.53 5.30
N TRP A 95 -11.06 -0.51 5.62
CA TRP A 95 -12.41 -0.40 6.15
C TRP A 95 -12.46 0.32 7.50
N GLU A 96 -11.58 -0.03 8.42
CA GLU A 96 -11.47 0.59 9.74
C GLU A 96 -10.99 2.03 9.64
N ALA A 97 -9.99 2.30 8.82
CA ALA A 97 -9.53 3.66 8.57
C ALA A 97 -10.64 4.54 7.96
N ALA A 98 -11.45 3.97 7.07
CA ALA A 98 -12.57 4.67 6.43
C ALA A 98 -13.77 4.92 7.36
N GLU A 99 -13.89 4.25 8.51
CA GLU A 99 -15.05 4.37 9.39
C GLU A 99 -15.33 5.80 9.84
N THR A 100 -14.28 6.51 10.24
CA THR A 100 -14.39 7.91 10.70
C THR A 100 -14.65 8.90 9.56
N ILE A 101 -14.39 8.49 8.32
CA ILE A 101 -14.56 9.31 7.10
C ILE A 101 -15.96 9.09 6.52
N VAL A 102 -16.38 7.83 6.45
CA VAL A 102 -17.67 7.38 5.92
C VAL A 102 -18.30 6.40 6.92
N PRO A 103 -19.05 6.91 7.92
CA PRO A 103 -19.61 6.08 8.98
C PRO A 103 -20.61 5.02 8.47
N ALA A 104 -21.39 5.35 7.44
CA ALA A 104 -22.41 4.46 6.89
C ALA A 104 -21.76 3.29 6.09
N PRO A 105 -21.92 2.02 6.51
CA PRO A 105 -21.23 0.88 5.90
C PRO A 105 -21.44 0.74 4.39
N GLN A 106 -22.68 0.90 3.92
CA GLN A 106 -23.00 0.81 2.49
C GLN A 106 -22.28 1.87 1.65
N LYS A 107 -22.14 3.09 2.19
CA LYS A 107 -21.41 4.17 1.51
C LYS A 107 -19.90 3.97 1.60
N ARG A 108 -19.43 3.24 2.62
CA ARG A 108 -18.01 2.93 2.84
C ARG A 108 -17.49 1.99 1.76
N VAL A 109 -18.26 0.95 1.39
CA VAL A 109 -17.92 0.07 0.25
C VAL A 109 -17.69 0.90 -1.02
N THR A 110 -18.67 1.74 -1.40
CA THR A 110 -18.54 2.62 -2.58
C THR A 110 -17.37 3.59 -2.50
N TYR A 111 -17.00 4.05 -1.29
CA TYR A 111 -15.83 4.89 -1.09
C TYR A 111 -14.53 4.12 -1.33
N LEU A 112 -14.42 2.90 -0.80
CA LEU A 112 -13.25 2.05 -1.01
C LEU A 112 -13.11 1.65 -2.48
N GLU A 113 -14.18 1.23 -3.15
CA GLU A 113 -14.17 0.90 -4.59
C GLU A 113 -13.68 2.07 -5.46
N ARG A 114 -14.14 3.29 -5.17
CA ARG A 114 -13.67 4.51 -5.87
C ARG A 114 -12.20 4.79 -5.58
N THR A 115 -11.78 4.53 -4.35
CA THR A 115 -10.39 4.73 -3.92
C THR A 115 -9.48 3.73 -4.63
N THR A 116 -9.83 2.45 -4.64
CA THR A 116 -9.14 1.39 -5.40
C THR A 116 -8.98 1.78 -6.87
N ARG A 117 -10.05 2.26 -7.53
CA ARG A 117 -9.95 2.74 -8.92
C ARG A 117 -8.98 3.91 -9.08
N SER A 118 -9.00 4.86 -8.16
CA SER A 118 -8.11 6.03 -8.22
C SER A 118 -6.64 5.62 -8.05
N ILE A 119 -6.36 4.62 -7.22
CA ILE A 119 -5.01 4.06 -7.07
C ILE A 119 -4.62 3.29 -8.32
N TYR A 120 -5.54 2.54 -8.92
CA TYR A 120 -5.27 1.81 -10.17
C TYR A 120 -4.85 2.78 -11.27
N GLU A 121 -5.62 3.85 -11.49
CA GLU A 121 -5.31 4.90 -12.47
C GLU A 121 -3.96 5.60 -12.17
N LEU A 122 -3.58 5.71 -10.89
CA LEU A 122 -2.28 6.27 -10.50
C LEU A 122 -1.12 5.32 -10.79
N LEU A 123 -1.26 4.05 -10.46
CA LEU A 123 -0.19 3.05 -10.58
C LEU A 123 -0.04 2.53 -12.02
N ASP A 124 -1.08 2.62 -12.85
CA ASP A 124 -1.05 2.28 -14.28
C ASP A 124 -0.34 3.38 -15.13
N ASP A 125 0.09 4.49 -14.52
CA ASP A 125 0.95 5.50 -15.17
C ASP A 125 2.41 5.01 -15.23
N ASP A 126 3.02 5.10 -16.42
CA ASP A 126 4.37 4.56 -16.72
C ASP A 126 5.45 4.92 -15.68
N ARG A 127 5.43 6.13 -15.12
CA ARG A 127 6.46 6.56 -14.15
C ARG A 127 6.25 5.96 -12.77
N HIS A 128 4.99 5.91 -12.31
CA HIS A 128 4.66 5.30 -11.03
C HIS A 128 4.89 3.79 -11.09
N TRP A 129 4.52 3.17 -12.21
CA TRP A 129 4.80 1.75 -12.44
C TRP A 129 6.30 1.46 -12.47
N ALA A 130 7.10 2.30 -13.14
CA ALA A 130 8.55 2.13 -13.15
C ALA A 130 9.20 2.29 -11.76
N ALA A 131 8.73 3.24 -10.95
CA ALA A 131 9.16 3.38 -9.56
C ALA A 131 8.80 2.15 -8.72
N LEU A 132 7.57 1.63 -8.89
CA LEU A 132 7.10 0.42 -8.21
C LEU A 132 7.93 -0.80 -8.61
N ALA A 133 8.14 -1.01 -9.92
CA ALA A 133 8.93 -2.12 -10.45
C ALA A 133 10.37 -2.09 -9.95
N ALA A 134 10.98 -0.90 -9.80
CA ALA A 134 12.30 -0.78 -9.20
C ALA A 134 12.32 -1.21 -7.72
N ILE A 135 11.29 -0.87 -6.93
CA ILE A 135 11.17 -1.38 -5.54
C ILE A 135 11.02 -2.91 -5.54
N VAL A 136 10.25 -3.47 -6.48
CA VAL A 136 10.08 -4.92 -6.63
C VAL A 136 11.40 -5.62 -6.94
N ASP A 137 12.16 -5.10 -7.90
CA ASP A 137 13.47 -5.66 -8.29
C ASP A 137 14.43 -5.71 -7.09
N ASP A 138 14.49 -4.62 -6.31
CA ASP A 138 15.31 -4.53 -5.11
C ASP A 138 14.78 -5.44 -3.99
N LEU A 139 13.47 -5.56 -3.79
CA LEU A 139 12.87 -6.51 -2.82
C LEU A 139 13.18 -7.96 -3.19
N LEU A 140 13.11 -8.33 -4.46
CA LEU A 140 13.46 -9.69 -4.90
C LEU A 140 14.95 -9.99 -4.75
N ALA A 141 15.80 -8.96 -4.81
CA ALA A 141 17.24 -9.11 -4.63
C ALA A 141 17.67 -9.16 -3.16
N HIS A 142 16.96 -8.46 -2.28
CA HIS A 142 17.38 -8.19 -0.90
C HIS A 142 16.43 -8.69 0.18
N GLU A 143 15.23 -9.14 -0.19
CA GLU A 143 14.13 -9.62 0.66
C GLU A 143 13.53 -8.56 1.59
N THR A 144 14.37 -7.67 2.14
CA THR A 144 13.99 -6.53 2.98
C THR A 144 14.70 -5.26 2.51
N LEU A 145 13.97 -4.16 2.42
CA LEU A 145 14.51 -2.82 2.15
C LEU A 145 14.24 -1.87 3.32
N GLU A 146 15.25 -1.09 3.67
CA GLU A 146 15.12 0.04 4.60
C GLU A 146 14.40 1.21 3.92
N GLY A 147 13.73 2.03 4.71
CA GLY A 147 12.88 3.10 4.19
C GLY A 147 13.60 4.20 3.43
N ASP A 148 14.85 4.49 3.76
CA ASP A 148 15.69 5.46 3.05
C ASP A 148 16.08 4.96 1.65
N HIS A 149 16.34 3.66 1.50
CA HIS A 149 16.53 3.00 0.21
C HIS A 149 15.25 3.15 -0.64
N VAL A 150 14.08 2.80 -0.10
CA VAL A 150 12.81 2.94 -0.82
C VAL A 150 12.61 4.39 -1.27
N GLU A 151 12.89 5.37 -0.40
CA GLU A 151 12.77 6.79 -0.75
C GLU A 151 13.73 7.20 -1.88
N GLU A 152 14.96 6.68 -1.92
CA GLU A 152 15.92 6.92 -2.99
C GLU A 152 15.44 6.37 -4.34
N ILE A 153 14.89 5.16 -4.36
CA ILE A 153 14.28 4.57 -5.57
C ILE A 153 13.17 5.49 -6.07
N VAL A 154 12.22 5.85 -5.21
CA VAL A 154 11.07 6.69 -5.60
C VAL A 154 11.53 8.03 -6.17
N ARG A 155 12.48 8.72 -5.51
CA ARG A 155 13.04 10.01 -5.97
C ARG A 155 13.77 9.92 -7.30
N THR A 156 14.26 8.75 -7.69
CA THR A 156 14.94 8.55 -8.98
C THR A 156 13.93 8.61 -10.14
N TRP A 157 12.68 8.22 -9.90
CA TRP A 157 11.66 8.09 -10.93
C TRP A 157 10.60 9.21 -10.93
N LEU A 158 10.34 9.86 -9.80
CA LEU A 158 9.25 10.84 -9.60
C LEU A 158 9.77 12.20 -9.10
#